data_AF-A0A5S9M499-F1
#
_entry.id   AF-A0A5S9M499-F1
#
_cell.length_a   1.000
_cell.length_b   1.000
_cell.length_c   1.000
_cell.angle_alpha   90.00
_cell.angle_beta   90.00
_cell.angle_gamma   90.00
#
_symmetry.space_group_name_H-M   'P 1'
#
loop_
_entity.id
_entity.type
_entity.pdbx_description
1 polymer ?
#
loop_
_entity_poly.entity_id
_entity_poly.type
_entity_poly.pdbx_seq_one_letter_code
_entity_poly.pdbx_strand_id
1 'polypeptide(L)'
;MRAMGEMLYLEPSTGSFATFGHQYIHPLAGYMTAWSNWFQWVIVGMSEIIAVGAYMKYWFPELPAWIPGLIAMIILGAANLISVKSFGEFEFWFAMIKIVTIILMIIAGLGIIFFGFGNGGTPIGLSNLWAHGGFFTGGFSGFLFALSLVIAAYQGVELIGITAGEAQNPQKTLTNAIKSIIWRILIFYIGAIFVIVTVYPWDQLNTLGSPFVATFAKIGITAAAGIINFVVITAAMSGCNSGIFSAGRMLYTLGVNGQAPAFFTKISKNGVPYFGTFAVLIGLAIGVVLNYVSPPNIFVYVYSASVLPGGWCLGLSF
;
A
#
# COMPACT_ATOMS: atom_id res chain seq x y z
N MET A 1 -10.58 -12.24 2.10
CA MET A 1 -11.47 -11.05 1.92
C MET A 1 -12.95 -11.33 2.14
N ARG A 2 -13.62 -12.18 1.32
CA ARG A 2 -15.04 -12.49 1.58
C ARG A 2 -15.23 -13.22 2.92
N ALA A 3 -14.38 -14.19 3.23
CA ALA A 3 -14.39 -14.92 4.51
C ALA A 3 -14.22 -13.97 5.71
N MET A 4 -13.15 -13.16 5.72
CA MET A 4 -12.95 -12.11 6.75
C MET A 4 -14.14 -11.14 6.83
N GLY A 5 -14.73 -10.78 5.68
CA GLY A 5 -15.91 -9.92 5.62
C GLY A 5 -17.14 -10.53 6.27
N GLU A 6 -17.40 -11.82 6.05
CA GLU A 6 -18.52 -12.54 6.67
C GLU A 6 -18.30 -12.69 8.19
N MET A 7 -17.07 -12.95 8.64
CA MET A 7 -16.72 -13.00 10.06
C MET A 7 -16.90 -11.65 10.74
N LEU A 8 -16.40 -10.56 10.15
CA LEU A 8 -16.57 -9.19 10.69
C LEU A 8 -18.01 -8.68 10.63
N TYR A 9 -18.83 -9.22 9.73
CA TYR A 9 -20.25 -8.92 9.70
C TYR A 9 -20.96 -9.45 10.94
N LEU A 10 -20.58 -10.65 11.38
CA LEU A 10 -21.10 -11.31 12.59
C LEU A 10 -20.50 -10.70 13.85
N GLU A 11 -19.18 -10.54 13.88
CA GLU A 11 -18.42 -10.07 15.04
C GLU A 11 -17.47 -8.91 14.66
N PRO A 12 -17.96 -7.66 14.65
CA PRO A 12 -17.12 -6.49 14.41
C PRO A 12 -16.09 -6.32 15.54
N SER A 13 -14.81 -6.55 15.24
CA SER A 13 -13.69 -6.40 16.18
C SER A 13 -12.54 -5.64 15.53
N THR A 14 -11.92 -4.71 16.26
CA THR A 14 -10.74 -3.94 15.81
C THR A 14 -9.49 -4.80 15.66
N GLY A 15 -9.38 -5.89 16.44
CA GLY A 15 -8.31 -6.89 16.26
C GLY A 15 -8.52 -7.80 15.04
N SER A 16 -9.73 -7.78 14.46
CA SER A 16 -10.10 -8.44 13.20
C SER A 16 -9.56 -9.87 13.09
N PHE A 17 -8.81 -10.18 12.02
CA PHE A 17 -8.24 -11.47 11.72
C PHE A 17 -7.33 -12.03 12.82
N ALA A 18 -6.64 -11.18 13.61
CA ALA A 18 -5.85 -11.66 14.75
C ALA A 18 -6.74 -12.16 15.89
N THR A 19 -7.87 -11.50 16.16
CA THR A 19 -8.87 -11.96 17.13
C THR A 19 -9.51 -13.28 16.67
N PHE A 20 -9.86 -13.39 15.39
CA PHE A 20 -10.44 -14.63 14.87
C PHE A 20 -9.45 -15.79 14.90
N GLY A 21 -8.18 -15.54 14.57
CA GLY A 21 -7.11 -16.54 14.71
C GLY A 21 -6.94 -16.99 16.16
N HIS A 22 -7.06 -16.08 17.13
CA HIS A 22 -6.98 -16.40 18.55
C HIS A 22 -8.15 -17.27 19.02
N GLN A 23 -9.38 -16.93 18.61
CA GLN A 23 -10.61 -17.57 19.10
C GLN A 23 -10.96 -18.88 18.37
N TYR A 24 -10.83 -18.91 17.05
CA TYR A 24 -11.35 -20.02 16.23
C TYR A 24 -10.28 -21.00 15.74
N ILE A 25 -8.99 -20.62 15.76
CA ILE A 25 -7.90 -21.51 15.36
C ILE A 25 -7.11 -21.95 16.59
N HIS A 26 -6.37 -21.04 17.20
CA HIS A 26 -5.59 -21.31 18.41
C HIS A 26 -5.05 -19.99 18.99
N PRO A 27 -4.90 -19.84 20.33
CA PRO A 27 -4.34 -18.64 20.93
C PRO A 27 -2.98 -18.21 20.37
N LEU A 28 -2.13 -19.20 20.02
CA LEU A 28 -0.84 -18.99 19.36
C LEU A 28 -0.98 -18.41 17.95
N ALA A 29 -1.99 -18.84 17.18
CA ALA A 29 -2.21 -18.34 15.83
C ALA A 29 -2.54 -16.84 15.89
N GLY A 30 -3.44 -16.43 16.79
CA GLY A 30 -3.72 -15.00 17.02
C GLY A 30 -2.50 -14.20 17.46
N TYR A 31 -1.69 -14.75 18.38
CA TYR A 31 -0.44 -14.13 18.83
C TYR A 31 0.55 -13.88 17.69
N MET A 32 0.86 -14.92 16.92
CA MET A 32 1.78 -14.83 15.78
C MET A 32 1.27 -13.84 14.74
N THR A 33 -0.03 -13.84 14.50
CA THR A 33 -0.67 -12.95 13.52
C THR A 33 -0.56 -11.49 13.90
N ALA A 34 -0.80 -11.16 15.17
CA ALA A 34 -0.72 -9.80 15.66
C ALA A 34 0.73 -9.27 15.63
N TRP A 35 1.71 -10.08 16.04
CA TRP A 35 3.13 -9.71 15.94
C TRP A 35 3.61 -9.61 14.50
N SER A 36 3.22 -10.54 13.63
CA SER A 36 3.54 -10.50 12.20
C SER A 36 2.97 -9.24 11.56
N ASN A 37 1.73 -8.85 11.87
CA ASN A 37 1.13 -7.64 11.33
C ASN A 37 1.83 -6.38 11.85
N TRP A 38 2.13 -6.33 13.14
CA TRP A 38 2.89 -5.22 13.71
C TRP A 38 4.25 -5.06 13.03
N PHE A 39 5.03 -6.15 12.96
CA PHE A 39 6.35 -6.14 12.34
C PHE A 39 6.28 -5.77 10.86
N GLN A 40 5.37 -6.39 10.11
CA GLN A 40 5.11 -6.07 8.71
C GLN A 40 4.90 -4.58 8.51
N TRP A 41 3.96 -3.97 9.23
CA TRP A 41 3.59 -2.58 9.02
C TRP A 41 4.64 -1.59 9.49
N VAL A 42 5.42 -1.93 10.52
CA VAL A 42 6.59 -1.16 10.93
C VAL A 42 7.63 -1.16 9.79
N ILE A 43 7.94 -2.32 9.24
CA ILE A 43 8.92 -2.47 8.16
C ILE A 43 8.44 -1.82 6.86
N VAL A 44 7.18 -1.99 6.48
CA VAL A 44 6.56 -1.29 5.34
C VAL A 44 6.66 0.22 5.56
N GLY A 45 6.25 0.73 6.73
CA GLY A 45 6.35 2.16 7.01
C GLY A 45 7.78 2.70 6.93
N MET A 46 8.79 1.94 7.37
CA MET A 46 10.21 2.31 7.17
C MET A 46 10.53 2.42 5.67
N SER A 47 10.12 1.43 4.87
CA SER A 47 10.36 1.45 3.42
C SER A 47 9.67 2.63 2.72
N GLU A 48 8.47 3.01 3.17
CA GLU A 48 7.73 4.15 2.60
C GLU A 48 8.40 5.49 2.92
N ILE A 49 8.90 5.66 4.14
CA ILE A 49 9.66 6.86 4.54
C ILE A 49 10.95 6.98 3.71
N ILE A 50 11.64 5.86 3.49
CA ILE A 50 12.83 5.80 2.62
C ILE A 50 12.45 6.19 1.19
N ALA A 51 11.33 5.66 0.68
CA ALA A 51 10.83 5.96 -0.65
C ALA A 51 10.49 7.44 -0.82
N VAL A 52 9.77 8.07 0.12
CA VAL A 52 9.49 9.51 0.10
C VAL A 52 10.77 10.33 -0.03
N GLY A 53 11.80 9.98 0.74
CA GLY A 53 13.12 10.59 0.66
C GLY A 53 13.78 10.46 -0.72
N ALA A 54 13.69 9.27 -1.33
CA ALA A 54 14.24 9.01 -2.65
C ALA A 54 13.51 9.79 -3.75
N TYR A 55 12.18 9.82 -3.73
CA TYR A 55 11.38 10.52 -4.74
C TYR A 55 11.50 12.04 -4.64
N MET A 56 11.73 12.60 -3.45
CA MET A 56 11.95 14.04 -3.28
C MET A 56 13.24 14.56 -3.93
N LYS A 57 14.23 13.68 -4.17
CA LYS A 57 15.44 14.04 -4.92
C LYS A 57 15.16 14.46 -6.36
N TYR A 58 14.00 14.10 -6.91
CA TYR A 58 13.62 14.55 -8.25
C TYR A 58 13.55 16.08 -8.36
N TRP A 59 13.01 16.76 -7.34
CA TRP A 59 12.96 18.24 -7.30
C TRP A 59 14.12 18.86 -6.54
N PHE A 60 14.62 18.17 -5.51
CA PHE A 60 15.69 18.66 -4.66
C PHE A 60 16.84 17.65 -4.59
N PRO A 61 17.69 17.55 -5.64
CA PRO A 61 18.76 16.55 -5.71
C PRO A 61 19.79 16.67 -4.59
N GLU A 62 20.07 17.91 -4.18
CA GLU A 62 21.02 18.26 -3.11
C GLU A 62 20.47 18.00 -1.71
N LEU A 63 19.15 17.79 -1.57
CA LEU A 63 18.53 17.58 -0.27
C LEU A 63 18.78 16.14 0.20
N PRO A 64 19.34 15.94 1.41
CA PRO A 64 19.50 14.60 1.98
C PRO A 64 18.15 13.88 2.11
N ALA A 65 18.04 12.66 1.59
CA ALA A 65 16.80 11.88 1.53
C ALA A 65 16.16 11.61 2.90
N TRP A 66 16.96 11.60 3.97
CA TRP A 66 16.43 11.40 5.33
C TRP A 66 15.59 12.59 5.81
N ILE A 67 15.81 13.82 5.31
CA ILE A 67 15.08 15.01 5.75
C ILE A 67 13.60 14.94 5.34
N PRO A 68 13.24 14.74 4.05
CA PRO A 68 11.84 14.57 3.67
C PRO A 68 11.18 13.38 4.37
N GLY A 69 11.91 12.27 4.54
CA GLY A 69 11.41 11.10 5.25
C GLY A 69 11.07 11.41 6.71
N LEU A 70 11.96 12.11 7.42
CA LEU A 70 11.74 12.55 8.81
C LEU A 70 10.54 13.49 8.91
N ILE A 71 10.41 14.44 8.00
CA ILE A 71 9.28 15.38 7.96
C ILE A 71 7.97 14.61 7.76
N ALA A 72 7.92 13.67 6.80
CA ALA A 72 6.74 12.85 6.56
C ALA A 72 6.36 12.02 7.80
N MET A 73 7.34 11.40 8.46
CA MET A 73 7.14 10.66 9.70
C MET A 73 6.54 11.53 10.81
N ILE A 74 7.05 12.75 10.99
CA ILE A 74 6.56 13.69 12.02
C ILE A 74 5.12 14.12 11.70
N ILE A 75 4.83 14.47 10.45
CA ILE A 75 3.48 14.89 10.02
C ILE A 75 2.47 13.76 10.26
N LEU A 76 2.76 12.56 9.76
CA LEU A 76 1.86 11.41 9.88
C LEU A 76 1.74 10.93 11.33
N GLY A 77 2.84 10.92 12.08
CA GLY A 77 2.85 10.57 13.49
C GLY A 77 2.03 11.54 14.32
N ALA A 78 2.20 12.85 14.12
CA ALA A 78 1.40 13.87 14.78
C ALA A 78 -0.09 13.73 14.44
N ALA A 79 -0.43 13.55 13.15
CA ALA A 79 -1.81 13.35 12.73
C ALA A 79 -2.47 12.13 13.41
N ASN A 80 -1.75 11.01 13.47
CA ASN A 80 -2.25 9.78 14.10
C ASN A 80 -2.35 9.88 15.63
N LEU A 81 -1.51 10.69 16.28
CA LEU A 81 -1.59 10.93 17.72
C LEU A 81 -2.72 11.89 18.10
N ILE A 82 -3.05 12.84 17.22
CA ILE A 82 -4.11 13.84 17.48
C ILE A 82 -5.49 13.20 17.41
N SER A 83 -5.82 12.47 16.35
CA SER A 83 -7.17 11.90 16.19
C SER A 83 -7.23 10.77 15.17
N VAL A 84 -8.05 9.76 15.50
CA VAL A 84 -8.48 8.71 14.55
C VAL A 84 -9.18 9.32 13.33
N LYS A 85 -9.86 10.45 13.50
CA LYS A 85 -10.54 11.14 12.40
C LYS A 85 -9.53 11.73 11.39
N SER A 86 -8.40 12.24 11.89
CA SER A 86 -7.35 12.79 11.03
C SER A 86 -6.75 11.74 10.10
N PHE A 87 -6.57 10.50 10.57
CA PHE A 87 -6.17 9.38 9.71
C PHE A 87 -7.11 9.24 8.50
N GLY A 88 -8.43 9.23 8.74
CA GLY A 88 -9.43 9.08 7.68
C GLY A 88 -9.44 10.26 6.69
N GLU A 89 -9.22 11.50 7.17
CA GLU A 89 -9.13 12.68 6.30
C GLU A 89 -7.89 12.63 5.40
N PHE A 90 -6.71 12.29 5.94
CA PHE A 90 -5.50 12.11 5.14
C PHE A 90 -5.67 11.02 4.09
N GLU A 91 -6.20 9.85 4.48
CA GLU A 91 -6.46 8.76 3.54
C GLU A 91 -7.45 9.14 2.45
N PHE A 92 -8.49 9.92 2.77
CA PHE A 92 -9.44 10.39 1.77
C PHE A 92 -8.76 11.22 0.68
N TRP A 93 -7.91 12.18 1.07
CA TRP A 93 -7.16 13.01 0.12
C TRP A 93 -6.12 12.22 -0.66
N PHE A 94 -5.35 11.36 0.01
CA PHE A 94 -4.35 10.53 -0.67
C PHE A 94 -4.98 9.53 -1.65
N ALA A 95 -6.12 8.92 -1.28
CA ALA A 95 -6.86 8.05 -2.17
C ALA A 95 -7.40 8.81 -3.39
N MET A 96 -7.92 10.03 -3.21
CA MET A 96 -8.41 10.85 -4.31
C MET A 96 -7.33 11.13 -5.36
N ILE A 97 -6.13 11.55 -4.93
CA ILE A 97 -4.99 11.83 -5.82
C ILE A 97 -4.64 10.58 -6.64
N LYS A 98 -4.53 9.42 -5.98
CA LYS A 98 -4.22 8.13 -6.64
C LYS A 98 -5.28 7.74 -7.66
N ILE A 99 -6.56 7.78 -7.28
CA ILE A 99 -7.68 7.38 -8.14
C ILE A 99 -7.76 8.26 -9.39
N VAL A 100 -7.68 9.57 -9.22
CA VAL A 100 -7.72 10.52 -10.36
C VAL A 100 -6.55 10.25 -11.31
N THR A 101 -5.35 10.06 -10.78
CA THR A 101 -4.16 9.79 -11.61
C THR A 101 -4.32 8.51 -12.44
N ILE A 102 -4.80 7.43 -11.84
CA ILE A 102 -4.99 6.16 -12.56
C ILE A 102 -6.08 6.29 -13.63
N ILE A 103 -7.20 6.94 -13.33
CA ILE A 103 -8.27 7.17 -14.31
C ILE A 103 -7.74 8.00 -15.49
N LEU A 104 -7.02 9.09 -15.22
CA LEU A 104 -6.42 9.91 -16.27
C LEU A 104 -5.44 9.10 -17.11
N MET A 105 -4.63 8.22 -16.49
CA MET A 105 -3.69 7.35 -17.19
C MET A 105 -4.41 6.34 -18.10
N ILE A 106 -5.53 5.77 -17.65
CA ILE A 106 -6.33 4.84 -18.45
C ILE A 106 -6.92 5.57 -19.67
N ILE A 107 -7.53 6.75 -19.46
CA ILE A 107 -8.11 7.55 -20.56
C ILE A 107 -7.01 7.93 -21.56
N ALA A 108 -5.89 8.42 -21.06
CA ALA A 108 -4.69 8.74 -21.82
C ALA A 108 -4.25 7.56 -22.69
N GLY A 109 -4.01 6.39 -22.07
CA GLY A 109 -3.53 5.22 -22.78
C GLY A 109 -4.52 4.65 -23.78
N LEU A 110 -5.83 4.63 -23.48
CA LEU A 110 -6.86 4.28 -24.47
C LEU A 110 -6.84 5.26 -25.66
N GLY A 111 -6.60 6.55 -25.41
CA GLY A 111 -6.36 7.56 -26.44
C GLY A 111 -5.19 7.22 -27.37
N ILE A 112 -4.07 6.77 -26.79
CA ILE A 112 -2.90 6.32 -27.56
C ILE A 112 -3.24 5.04 -28.36
N ILE A 113 -3.93 4.09 -27.75
CA ILE A 113 -4.24 2.77 -28.34
C ILE A 113 -5.18 2.89 -29.55
N PHE A 114 -6.27 3.63 -29.41
CA PHE A 114 -7.34 3.69 -30.43
C PHE A 114 -7.18 4.85 -31.41
N PHE A 115 -6.73 6.02 -30.94
CA PHE A 115 -6.67 7.24 -31.76
C PHE A 115 -5.23 7.61 -32.16
N GLY A 116 -4.21 6.91 -31.62
CA GLY A 116 -2.81 7.22 -31.92
C GLY A 116 -2.36 8.57 -31.38
N PHE A 117 -3.04 9.13 -30.36
CA PHE A 117 -2.61 10.37 -29.71
C PHE A 117 -1.18 10.19 -29.17
N GLY A 118 -0.27 11.10 -29.52
CA GLY A 118 1.14 10.99 -29.15
C GLY A 118 1.98 9.98 -29.95
N ASN A 119 1.38 9.30 -30.93
CA ASN A 119 2.07 8.34 -31.82
C ASN A 119 1.89 8.71 -33.30
N GLY A 120 2.00 10.01 -33.62
CA GLY A 120 1.86 10.52 -34.99
C GLY A 120 0.50 10.23 -35.64
N GLY A 121 -0.55 9.98 -34.84
CA GLY A 121 -1.89 9.62 -35.33
C GLY A 121 -2.04 8.16 -35.77
N THR A 122 -1.01 7.32 -35.60
CA THR A 122 -1.11 5.89 -35.88
C THR A 122 -1.51 5.13 -34.61
N PRO A 123 -2.68 4.45 -34.60
CA PRO A 123 -3.10 3.63 -33.46
C PRO A 123 -2.07 2.54 -33.18
N ILE A 124 -1.69 2.36 -31.90
CA ILE A 124 -0.81 1.24 -31.50
C ILE A 124 -1.54 -0.09 -31.68
N GLY A 125 -2.87 -0.10 -31.46
CA GLY A 125 -3.66 -1.33 -31.49
C GLY A 125 -3.37 -2.25 -30.30
N LEU A 126 -3.81 -3.50 -30.39
CA LEU A 126 -3.70 -4.50 -29.32
C LEU A 126 -2.56 -5.51 -29.53
N SER A 127 -1.82 -5.40 -30.63
CA SER A 127 -0.86 -6.41 -31.08
C SER A 127 0.25 -6.68 -30.07
N ASN A 128 0.66 -5.67 -29.29
CA ASN A 128 1.69 -5.82 -28.24
C ASN A 128 1.36 -6.87 -27.18
N LEU A 129 0.08 -7.23 -27.00
CA LEU A 129 -0.35 -8.26 -26.03
C LEU A 129 0.10 -9.68 -26.40
N TRP A 130 0.40 -9.95 -27.68
CA TRP A 130 0.81 -11.28 -28.15
C TRP A 130 1.99 -11.28 -29.12
N ALA A 131 2.32 -10.14 -29.74
CA ALA A 131 3.34 -10.06 -30.78
C ALA A 131 4.76 -10.34 -30.26
N HIS A 132 5.04 -10.09 -28.98
CA HIS A 132 6.39 -10.18 -28.40
C HIS A 132 6.59 -11.48 -27.60
N GLY A 133 6.36 -12.64 -28.23
CA GLY A 133 6.55 -13.95 -27.58
C GLY A 133 5.28 -14.57 -26.97
N GLY A 134 4.09 -14.09 -27.36
CA GLY A 134 2.79 -14.62 -26.93
C GLY A 134 2.28 -14.04 -25.61
N PHE A 135 1.11 -14.50 -25.16
CA PHE A 135 0.48 -14.03 -23.91
C PHE A 135 1.15 -14.61 -22.65
N PHE A 136 1.90 -15.70 -22.78
CA PHE A 136 2.45 -16.48 -21.67
C PHE A 136 3.97 -16.65 -21.77
N THR A 137 4.68 -15.53 -21.95
CA THR A 137 6.12 -15.46 -22.28
C THR A 137 7.02 -16.08 -21.22
N GLY A 138 6.65 -15.97 -19.94
CA GLY A 138 7.41 -16.54 -18.82
C GLY A 138 7.13 -18.02 -18.54
N GLY A 139 6.23 -18.66 -19.29
CA GLY A 139 5.78 -20.02 -19.00
C GLY A 139 5.21 -20.17 -17.58
N PHE A 140 5.14 -21.42 -17.11
CA PHE A 140 4.59 -21.72 -15.79
C PHE A 140 5.43 -21.12 -14.65
N SER A 141 6.75 -21.09 -14.79
CA SER A 141 7.65 -20.49 -13.80
C SER A 141 7.42 -18.98 -13.67
N GLY A 142 7.39 -18.25 -14.78
CA GLY A 142 7.11 -16.80 -14.77
C GLY A 142 5.72 -16.48 -14.22
N PHE A 143 4.72 -17.32 -14.50
CA PHE A 143 3.40 -17.19 -13.89
C PHE A 143 3.44 -17.31 -12.37
N LEU A 144 4.15 -18.31 -11.82
CA LEU A 144 4.30 -18.45 -10.37
C LEU A 144 5.04 -17.27 -9.74
N PHE A 145 6.10 -16.77 -10.38
CA PHE A 145 6.81 -15.57 -9.91
C PHE A 145 5.92 -14.32 -9.92
N ALA A 146 5.18 -14.09 -11.01
CA ALA A 146 4.24 -12.98 -11.10
C ALA A 146 3.12 -13.11 -10.05
N LEU A 147 2.62 -14.32 -9.81
CA LEU A 147 1.61 -14.57 -8.77
C LEU A 147 2.12 -14.17 -7.38
N SER A 148 3.37 -14.49 -7.04
CA SER A 148 3.97 -14.08 -5.76
C SER A 148 4.05 -12.55 -5.62
N LEU A 149 4.45 -11.84 -6.68
CA LEU A 149 4.49 -10.38 -6.68
C LEU A 149 3.09 -9.76 -6.55
N VAL A 150 2.09 -10.33 -7.23
CA VAL A 150 0.71 -9.88 -7.15
C VAL A 150 0.16 -10.07 -5.73
N ILE A 151 0.40 -11.22 -5.09
CA ILE A 151 -0.01 -11.46 -3.71
C ILE A 151 0.60 -10.43 -2.76
N ALA A 152 1.90 -10.13 -2.91
CA ALA A 152 2.55 -9.09 -2.13
C ALA A 152 1.92 -7.70 -2.36
N ALA A 153 1.47 -7.38 -3.58
CA ALA A 153 0.79 -6.12 -3.89
C ALA A 153 -0.63 -6.01 -3.29
N TYR A 154 -1.22 -7.11 -2.80
CA TYR A 154 -2.47 -7.12 -2.04
C TYR A 154 -2.28 -7.00 -0.53
N GLN A 155 -1.03 -6.86 -0.08
CA GLN A 155 -0.75 -6.50 1.29
C GLN A 155 -1.40 -5.16 1.63
N GLY A 156 -2.04 -5.08 2.80
CA GLY A 156 -2.74 -3.92 3.29
C GLY A 156 -4.26 -3.96 3.13
N VAL A 157 -4.80 -4.92 2.39
CA VAL A 157 -6.26 -5.10 2.29
C VAL A 157 -6.85 -5.57 3.63
N GLU A 158 -6.05 -6.22 4.49
CA GLU A 158 -6.41 -6.57 5.86
C GLU A 158 -6.76 -5.34 6.74
N LEU A 159 -6.31 -4.14 6.38
CA LEU A 159 -6.64 -2.90 7.07
C LEU A 159 -8.14 -2.62 7.11
N ILE A 160 -8.88 -3.09 6.09
CA ILE A 160 -10.35 -2.99 6.06
C ILE A 160 -10.96 -3.69 7.26
N GLY A 161 -10.35 -4.78 7.71
CA GLY A 161 -10.82 -5.52 8.86
C GLY A 161 -10.65 -4.76 10.18
N ILE A 162 -9.48 -4.13 10.35
CA ILE A 162 -9.16 -3.34 11.55
C ILE A 162 -10.05 -2.08 11.61
N THR A 163 -10.19 -1.40 10.47
CA THR A 163 -11.02 -0.17 10.36
C THR A 163 -12.51 -0.45 10.46
N ALA A 164 -12.99 -1.63 10.04
CA ALA A 164 -14.39 -2.03 10.19
C ALA A 164 -14.85 -2.06 11.66
N GLY A 165 -13.95 -2.42 12.59
CA GLY A 165 -14.25 -2.40 14.03
C GLY A 165 -14.47 -0.99 14.60
N GLU A 166 -13.97 0.06 13.93
CA GLU A 166 -14.14 1.47 14.33
C GLU A 166 -15.19 2.21 13.46
N ALA A 167 -15.81 1.53 12.48
CA ALA A 167 -16.71 2.14 11.52
C ALA A 167 -18.13 2.37 12.08
N GLN A 168 -18.77 3.47 11.66
CA GLN A 168 -20.20 3.65 11.90
C GLN A 168 -21.00 2.66 11.04
N ASN A 169 -21.91 1.90 11.67
CA ASN A 169 -22.65 0.80 11.06
C ASN A 169 -21.74 -0.21 10.31
N PRO A 170 -20.90 -0.98 11.04
CA PRO A 170 -19.89 -1.87 10.46
C PRO A 170 -20.41 -2.75 9.34
N GLN A 171 -21.60 -3.34 9.49
CA GLN A 171 -22.20 -4.28 8.53
C GLN A 171 -22.41 -3.66 7.14
N LYS A 172 -23.03 -2.47 7.09
CA LYS A 172 -23.32 -1.78 5.83
C LYS A 172 -22.03 -1.24 5.21
N THR A 173 -21.17 -0.65 6.04
CA THR A 173 -19.89 -0.07 5.61
C THR A 173 -18.97 -1.15 5.04
N LEU A 174 -18.85 -2.28 5.72
CA LEU A 174 -18.06 -3.44 5.29
C LEU A 174 -18.58 -4.04 3.98
N THR A 175 -19.90 -4.24 3.87
CA THR A 175 -20.50 -4.79 2.64
C THR A 175 -20.21 -3.89 1.43
N ASN A 176 -20.34 -2.58 1.60
CA ASN A 176 -20.04 -1.61 0.54
C ASN A 176 -18.54 -1.58 0.22
N ALA A 177 -17.67 -1.64 1.23
CA ALA A 177 -16.23 -1.68 1.04
C ALA A 177 -15.81 -2.92 0.23
N ILE A 178 -16.28 -4.11 0.60
CA ILE A 178 -15.97 -5.37 -0.10
C ILE A 178 -16.44 -5.32 -1.56
N LYS A 179 -17.65 -4.83 -1.82
CA LYS A 179 -18.15 -4.68 -3.20
C LYS A 179 -17.33 -3.67 -4.00
N SER A 180 -16.90 -2.58 -3.37
CA SER A 180 -16.06 -1.57 -4.02
C SER A 180 -14.68 -2.12 -4.41
N ILE A 181 -14.09 -3.00 -3.60
CA ILE A 181 -12.77 -3.62 -3.90
C ILE A 181 -12.77 -4.30 -5.27
N ILE A 182 -13.84 -5.01 -5.64
CA ILE A 182 -13.92 -5.72 -6.93
C ILE A 182 -13.74 -4.72 -8.09
N TRP A 183 -14.48 -3.61 -8.05
CA TRP A 183 -14.36 -2.57 -9.07
C TRP A 183 -12.98 -1.90 -9.07
N ARG A 184 -12.39 -1.70 -7.88
CA ARG A 184 -11.02 -1.16 -7.77
C ARG A 184 -9.99 -2.09 -8.41
N ILE A 185 -10.12 -3.41 -8.24
CA ILE A 185 -9.23 -4.40 -8.88
C ILE A 185 -9.39 -4.38 -10.41
N LEU A 186 -10.63 -4.40 -10.90
CA LEU A 186 -10.91 -4.39 -12.34
C LEU A 186 -10.36 -3.12 -13.01
N ILE A 187 -10.60 -1.95 -12.41
CA ILE A 187 -10.23 -0.67 -13.01
C ILE A 187 -8.75 -0.35 -12.77
N PHE A 188 -8.30 -0.36 -11.52
CA PHE A 188 -6.97 0.17 -11.18
C PHE A 188 -5.84 -0.82 -11.41
N TYR A 189 -6.09 -2.13 -11.26
CA TYR A 189 -5.05 -3.14 -11.50
C TYR A 189 -5.15 -3.64 -12.94
N ILE A 190 -6.26 -4.29 -13.28
CA ILE A 190 -6.40 -4.93 -14.59
C ILE A 190 -6.42 -3.88 -15.70
N GLY A 191 -7.23 -2.82 -15.56
CA GLY A 191 -7.30 -1.74 -16.54
C GLY A 191 -5.97 -1.01 -16.73
N ALA A 192 -5.26 -0.69 -15.65
CA ALA A 192 -3.98 0.00 -15.76
C ALA A 192 -2.89 -0.89 -16.38
N ILE A 193 -2.77 -2.14 -15.93
CA ILE A 193 -1.81 -3.11 -16.50
C ILE A 193 -2.11 -3.33 -17.98
N PHE A 194 -3.38 -3.57 -18.34
CA PHE A 194 -3.82 -3.74 -19.72
C PHE A 194 -3.37 -2.58 -20.60
N VAL A 195 -3.60 -1.34 -20.16
CA VAL A 195 -3.16 -0.15 -20.90
C VAL A 195 -1.64 -0.13 -21.03
N ILE A 196 -0.89 -0.36 -19.96
CA ILE A 196 0.58 -0.32 -19.98
C ILE A 196 1.16 -1.34 -20.96
N VAL A 197 0.76 -2.61 -20.88
CA VAL A 197 1.29 -3.69 -21.74
C VAL A 197 0.80 -3.61 -23.19
N THR A 198 -0.28 -2.86 -23.43
CA THR A 198 -0.76 -2.60 -24.79
C THR A 198 0.00 -1.44 -25.42
N VAL A 199 0.27 -0.37 -24.67
CA VAL A 199 0.99 0.82 -25.17
C VAL A 199 2.48 0.55 -25.37
N TYR A 200 3.07 -0.26 -24.50
CA TYR A 200 4.50 -0.57 -24.52
C TYR A 200 4.75 -2.08 -24.57
N PRO A 201 5.65 -2.56 -25.44
CA PRO A 201 6.11 -3.94 -25.43
C PRO A 201 6.65 -4.32 -24.05
N TRP A 202 6.24 -5.48 -23.54
CA TRP A 202 6.58 -5.90 -22.17
C TRP A 202 8.10 -6.07 -21.96
N ASP A 203 8.84 -6.40 -23.01
CA ASP A 203 10.30 -6.57 -23.04
C ASP A 203 11.06 -5.24 -22.95
N GLN A 204 10.40 -4.11 -23.27
CA GLN A 204 11.01 -2.77 -23.25
C GLN A 204 10.71 -1.99 -21.97
N LEU A 205 9.78 -2.46 -21.13
CA LEU A 205 9.35 -1.77 -19.92
C LEU A 205 10.50 -1.47 -18.94
N ASN A 206 11.51 -2.35 -18.86
CA ASN A 206 12.67 -2.14 -17.96
C ASN A 206 13.53 -0.93 -18.36
N THR A 207 13.49 -0.50 -19.62
CA THR A 207 14.33 0.61 -20.13
C THR A 207 13.63 1.97 -20.05
N LEU A 208 12.31 1.99 -19.87
CA LEU A 208 11.46 3.19 -19.92
C LEU A 208 11.33 3.92 -18.57
N GLY A 209 11.90 3.37 -17.49
CA GLY A 209 11.66 3.87 -16.14
C GLY A 209 10.24 3.56 -15.68
N SER A 210 9.55 4.54 -15.08
CA SER A 210 8.15 4.36 -14.63
C SER A 210 7.18 4.33 -15.82
N PRO A 211 6.41 3.24 -16.03
CA PRO A 211 5.44 3.16 -17.13
C PRO A 211 4.35 4.22 -17.07
N PHE A 212 4.02 4.69 -15.86
CA PHE A 212 3.07 5.78 -15.64
C PHE A 212 3.61 7.11 -16.19
N VAL A 213 4.89 7.41 -15.93
CA VAL A 213 5.56 8.60 -16.47
C VAL A 213 5.62 8.51 -18.00
N ALA A 214 6.06 7.36 -18.52
CA ALA A 214 6.21 7.14 -19.95
C ALA A 214 4.88 7.34 -20.69
N THR A 215 3.77 6.82 -20.16
CA THR A 215 2.44 6.96 -20.79
C THR A 215 2.01 8.44 -20.88
N PHE A 216 2.15 9.22 -19.81
CA PHE A 216 1.80 10.64 -19.84
C PHE A 216 2.76 11.49 -20.68
N ALA A 217 4.05 11.15 -20.67
CA ALA A 217 5.05 11.82 -21.51
C ALA A 217 4.75 11.61 -23.00
N LYS A 218 4.29 10.42 -23.40
CA LYS A 218 3.92 10.11 -24.80
C LYS A 218 2.80 11.00 -25.34
N ILE A 219 1.89 11.45 -24.48
CA ILE A 219 0.77 12.35 -24.85
C ILE A 219 1.22 13.83 -24.86
N GLY A 220 2.47 14.12 -24.53
CA GLY A 220 3.03 15.48 -24.55
C GLY A 220 2.94 16.22 -23.22
N ILE A 221 2.61 15.54 -22.12
CA ILE A 221 2.64 16.16 -20.79
C ILE A 221 4.11 16.29 -20.33
N THR A 222 4.70 17.45 -20.55
CA THR A 222 6.09 17.77 -20.15
C THR A 222 6.33 17.65 -18.65
N ALA A 223 5.31 17.89 -17.82
CA ALA A 223 5.37 17.74 -16.37
C ALA A 223 5.08 16.31 -15.85
N ALA A 224 4.93 15.31 -16.74
CA ALA A 224 4.52 13.95 -16.38
C ALA A 224 5.38 13.32 -15.28
N ALA A 225 6.69 13.44 -15.40
CA ALA A 225 7.63 12.90 -14.42
C ALA A 225 7.45 13.51 -13.03
N GLY A 226 7.25 14.83 -12.95
CA GLY A 226 6.96 15.51 -11.68
C GLY A 226 5.63 15.09 -11.08
N ILE A 227 4.55 15.09 -11.88
CA ILE A 227 3.21 14.72 -11.39
C ILE A 227 3.21 13.29 -10.84
N ILE A 228 3.80 12.34 -11.56
CA ILE A 228 3.85 10.95 -11.09
C ILE A 228 4.71 10.80 -9.84
N ASN A 229 5.88 11.45 -9.78
CA ASN A 229 6.68 11.43 -8.54
C ASN A 229 5.87 11.97 -7.35
N PHE A 230 5.04 12.99 -7.56
CA PHE A 230 4.21 13.57 -6.50
C PHE A 230 3.14 12.57 -6.07
N VAL A 231 2.46 11.94 -7.03
CA VAL A 231 1.46 10.90 -6.76
C VAL A 231 2.08 9.73 -6.00
N VAL A 232 3.29 9.29 -6.39
CA VAL A 232 3.98 8.19 -5.71
C VAL A 232 4.37 8.56 -4.28
N ILE A 233 4.80 9.81 -4.02
CA ILE A 233 5.02 10.29 -2.65
C ILE A 233 3.73 10.23 -1.84
N THR A 234 2.59 10.68 -2.38
CA THR A 234 1.31 10.60 -1.68
C THR A 234 0.85 9.16 -1.45
N ALA A 235 1.19 8.25 -2.37
CA ALA A 235 0.94 6.82 -2.21
C ALA A 235 1.77 6.24 -1.05
N ALA A 236 3.05 6.56 -0.99
CA ALA A 236 3.95 6.13 0.07
C ALA A 236 3.53 6.69 1.44
N MET A 237 3.15 7.97 1.49
CA MET A 237 2.62 8.58 2.72
C MET A 237 1.34 7.89 3.21
N SER A 238 0.44 7.50 2.31
CA SER A 238 -0.77 6.73 2.63
C SER A 238 -0.45 5.31 3.13
N GLY A 239 0.53 4.63 2.54
CA GLY A 239 1.05 3.35 3.04
C GLY A 239 1.63 3.46 4.45
N CYS A 240 2.46 4.47 4.70
CA CYS A 240 3.02 4.74 6.02
C CYS A 240 1.94 5.09 7.06
N ASN A 241 0.96 5.91 6.69
CA ASN A 241 -0.16 6.29 7.53
C ASN A 241 -1.00 5.07 7.95
N SER A 242 -1.29 4.19 6.98
CA SER A 242 -1.96 2.91 7.21
C SER A 242 -1.17 1.99 8.14
N GLY A 243 0.16 1.96 8.01
CA GLY A 243 1.04 1.21 8.89
C GLY A 243 1.04 1.71 10.33
N ILE A 244 1.14 3.03 10.54
CA ILE A 244 1.04 3.68 11.86
C ILE A 244 -0.29 3.32 12.51
N PHE A 245 -1.39 3.43 11.76
CA PHE A 245 -2.72 3.10 12.23
C PHE A 245 -2.85 1.63 12.62
N SER A 246 -2.55 0.71 11.70
CA SER A 246 -2.72 -0.74 11.86
C SER A 246 -1.86 -1.29 12.99
N ALA A 247 -0.56 -1.01 12.96
CA ALA A 247 0.40 -1.53 13.93
C ALA A 247 0.10 -1.00 15.35
N GLY A 248 -0.37 0.24 15.47
CA GLY A 248 -0.79 0.80 16.76
C GLY A 248 -1.97 0.04 17.38
N ARG A 249 -3.00 -0.30 16.58
CA ARG A 249 -4.15 -1.13 17.05
C ARG A 249 -3.72 -2.55 17.36
N MET A 250 -2.82 -3.12 16.58
CA MET A 250 -2.39 -4.50 16.78
C MET A 250 -1.61 -4.67 18.08
N LEU A 251 -0.78 -3.70 18.46
CA LEU A 251 -0.16 -3.66 19.80
C LEU A 251 -1.17 -3.51 20.92
N TYR A 252 -2.22 -2.72 20.72
CA TYR A 252 -3.32 -2.62 21.68
C TYR A 252 -4.02 -3.97 21.85
N THR A 253 -4.34 -4.68 20.76
CA THR A 253 -4.94 -6.02 20.80
C THR A 253 -4.04 -7.03 21.53
N LEU A 254 -2.73 -7.00 21.29
CA LEU A 254 -1.76 -7.81 22.03
C LEU A 254 -1.76 -7.49 23.53
N GLY A 255 -1.86 -6.21 23.89
CA GLY A 255 -1.96 -5.78 25.29
C GLY A 255 -3.23 -6.28 25.97
N VAL A 256 -4.38 -6.20 25.29
CA VAL A 256 -5.68 -6.67 25.81
C VAL A 256 -5.67 -8.19 26.06
N ASN A 257 -5.01 -8.95 25.17
CA ASN A 257 -4.89 -10.39 25.30
C ASN A 257 -3.82 -10.84 26.32
N GLY A 258 -3.18 -9.92 27.06
CA GLY A 258 -2.09 -10.24 27.99
C GLY A 258 -0.80 -10.72 27.32
N GLN A 259 -0.67 -10.48 26.01
CA GLN A 259 0.44 -10.93 25.16
C GLN A 259 1.50 -9.84 24.93
N ALA A 260 1.21 -8.61 25.32
CA ALA A 260 2.14 -7.50 25.40
C ALA A 260 1.99 -6.79 26.76
N PRO A 261 2.97 -5.97 27.17
CA PRO A 261 2.89 -5.22 28.43
C PRO A 261 1.56 -4.46 28.59
N ALA A 262 1.01 -4.49 29.80
CA ALA A 262 -0.32 -3.94 30.10
C ALA A 262 -0.48 -2.45 29.75
N PHE A 263 0.61 -1.69 29.63
CA PHE A 263 0.54 -0.28 29.24
C PHE A 263 0.06 -0.08 27.79
N PHE A 264 0.19 -1.06 26.90
CA PHE A 264 -0.33 -0.98 25.52
C PHE A 264 -1.86 -0.96 25.44
N THR A 265 -2.56 -1.32 26.52
CA THR A 265 -4.03 -1.23 26.62
C THR A 265 -4.55 0.20 26.83
N LYS A 266 -3.67 1.19 27.03
CA LYS A 266 -4.10 2.55 27.29
C LYS A 266 -4.46 3.28 25.99
N ILE A 267 -5.68 3.79 25.93
CA ILE A 267 -6.22 4.60 24.83
C ILE A 267 -6.28 6.07 25.27
N SER A 268 -6.00 7.00 24.35
CA SER A 268 -6.18 8.43 24.58
C SER A 268 -7.67 8.83 24.54
N LYS A 269 -7.99 10.05 24.99
CA LYS A 269 -9.35 10.61 24.93
C LYS A 269 -9.93 10.66 23.51
N ASN A 270 -9.06 10.65 22.50
CA ASN A 270 -9.42 10.74 21.08
C ASN A 270 -9.47 9.36 20.40
N GLY A 271 -9.45 8.25 21.16
CA GLY A 271 -9.59 6.89 20.63
C GLY A 271 -8.31 6.26 20.08
N VAL A 272 -7.15 6.90 20.28
CA VAL A 272 -5.86 6.42 19.74
C VAL A 272 -5.07 5.64 20.79
N PRO A 273 -4.54 4.44 20.49
CA PRO A 273 -3.63 3.70 21.36
C PRO A 273 -2.23 4.33 21.36
N TYR A 274 -2.03 5.38 22.15
CA TYR A 274 -0.87 6.26 22.05
C TYR A 274 0.47 5.54 22.26
N PHE A 275 0.58 4.60 23.21
CA PHE A 275 1.81 3.83 23.40
C PHE A 275 2.12 2.91 22.21
N GLY A 276 1.09 2.32 21.60
CA GLY A 276 1.23 1.52 20.39
C GLY A 276 1.73 2.37 19.23
N THR A 277 1.11 3.54 19.01
CA THR A 277 1.55 4.50 18.00
C THR A 277 2.98 4.96 18.23
N PHE A 278 3.38 5.30 19.46
CA PHE A 278 4.76 5.69 19.79
C PHE A 278 5.77 4.58 19.50
N ALA A 279 5.45 3.33 19.83
CA ALA A 279 6.32 2.18 19.52
C ALA A 279 6.53 2.04 18.00
N VAL A 280 5.48 2.26 17.20
CA VAL A 280 5.60 2.27 15.74
C VAL A 280 6.46 3.44 15.26
N LEU A 281 6.26 4.65 15.79
CA LEU A 281 7.08 5.81 15.44
C LEU A 281 8.57 5.62 15.77
N ILE A 282 8.89 4.92 16.87
CA ILE A 282 10.28 4.54 17.19
C ILE A 282 10.83 3.61 16.10
N GLY A 283 10.04 2.62 15.66
CA GLY A 283 10.41 1.78 14.52
C GLY A 283 10.66 2.59 13.25
N LEU A 284 9.77 3.52 12.91
CA LEU A 284 9.95 4.41 11.76
C LEU A 284 11.19 5.30 11.88
N ALA A 285 11.52 5.77 13.08
CA ALA A 285 12.74 6.54 13.33
C ALA A 285 14.01 5.73 13.06
N ILE A 286 14.00 4.42 13.35
CA ILE A 286 15.08 3.51 12.94
C ILE A 286 15.19 3.49 11.40
N GLY A 287 14.06 3.47 10.68
CA GLY A 287 14.04 3.61 9.22
C GLY A 287 14.70 4.90 8.71
N VAL A 288 14.47 6.03 9.38
CA VAL A 288 15.13 7.31 9.07
C VAL A 288 16.65 7.22 9.29
N VAL A 289 17.08 6.63 10.41
CA VAL A 289 18.51 6.41 10.69
C VAL A 289 19.13 5.47 9.65
N LEU A 290 18.44 4.39 9.27
CA LEU A 290 18.91 3.50 8.21
C LEU A 290 19.02 4.22 6.86
N ASN A 291 18.11 5.13 6.54
CA ASN A 291 18.22 5.97 5.34
C ASN A 291 19.47 6.88 5.37
N TYR A 292 19.87 7.34 6.57
CA TYR A 292 21.07 8.15 6.74
C TYR A 292 22.36 7.33 6.62
N VAL A 293 22.39 6.12 7.21
CA VAL A 293 23.62 5.33 7.39
C VAL A 293 23.92 4.36 6.23
N SER A 294 22.90 3.89 5.52
CA SER A 294 22.95 2.60 4.81
C SER A 294 22.96 2.68 3.26
N PRO A 295 23.38 1.62 2.54
CA PRO A 295 23.81 1.61 1.13
C PRO A 295 22.72 1.91 0.07
N PRO A 296 23.12 2.06 -1.22
CA PRO A 296 22.18 1.95 -2.33
C PRO A 296 21.48 0.58 -2.23
N ASN A 297 20.14 0.58 -2.33
CA ASN A 297 19.24 -0.59 -2.20
C ASN A 297 18.68 -0.91 -0.81
N ILE A 298 18.89 -0.07 0.22
CA ILE A 298 18.28 -0.27 1.55
C ILE A 298 16.75 -0.43 1.49
N PHE A 299 16.08 0.29 0.57
CA PHE A 299 14.64 0.16 0.33
C PHE A 299 14.21 -1.29 0.07
N VAL A 300 14.91 -1.99 -0.83
CA VAL A 300 14.54 -3.35 -1.24
C VAL A 300 14.71 -4.32 -0.07
N TYR A 301 15.82 -4.23 0.67
CA TYR A 301 16.06 -5.11 1.81
C TYR A 301 15.04 -4.91 2.92
N VAL A 302 14.72 -3.65 3.25
CA VAL A 302 13.70 -3.34 4.26
C VAL A 302 12.34 -3.84 3.77
N TYR A 303 11.91 -3.49 2.56
CA TYR A 303 10.63 -3.93 2.02
C TYR A 303 10.51 -5.46 1.96
N SER A 304 11.53 -6.18 1.49
CA SER A 304 11.50 -7.65 1.41
C SER A 304 11.32 -8.32 2.77
N ALA A 305 11.77 -7.70 3.87
CA ALA A 305 11.59 -8.24 5.21
C ALA A 305 10.12 -8.23 5.68
N SER A 306 9.25 -7.37 5.12
CA SER A 306 7.82 -7.34 5.48
C SER A 306 6.99 -8.39 4.75
N VAL A 307 7.49 -8.95 3.64
CA VAL A 307 6.71 -9.78 2.72
C VAL A 307 6.29 -11.10 3.36
N LEU A 308 7.19 -11.76 4.08
CA LEU A 308 6.88 -13.05 4.72
C LEU A 308 5.87 -12.93 5.87
N PRO A 309 6.06 -12.00 6.84
CA PRO A 309 5.05 -11.70 7.85
C PRO A 309 3.71 -11.25 7.24
N GLY A 310 3.76 -10.53 6.12
CA GLY A 310 2.59 -10.16 5.34
C GLY A 310 1.83 -11.31 4.72
N GLY A 311 2.56 -12.23 4.09
CA GLY A 311 1.97 -13.45 3.54
C GLY A 311 1.23 -14.25 4.60
N TRP A 312 1.79 -14.33 5.81
CA TRP A 312 1.12 -14.95 6.96
C TRP A 312 -0.20 -14.25 7.32
N CYS A 313 -0.17 -12.93 7.49
CA CYS A 313 -1.36 -12.15 7.83
C CYS A 313 -2.44 -12.23 6.74
N LEU A 314 -2.05 -12.21 5.47
CA LEU A 314 -2.97 -12.40 4.35
C LEU A 314 -3.58 -13.80 4.39
N GLY A 315 -2.77 -14.85 4.59
CA GLY A 315 -3.26 -16.24 4.67
C GLY A 315 -4.35 -16.46 5.71
N LEU A 316 -4.34 -15.71 6.81
CA LEU A 316 -5.37 -15.74 7.85
C LEU A 316 -6.55 -14.79 7.61
N SER A 317 -6.39 -13.82 6.71
CA SER A 317 -7.43 -12.87 6.30
C SER A 317 -8.27 -13.38 5.12
N PHE A 318 -7.85 -14.48 4.48
CA PHE A 318 -8.52 -15.13 3.37
C PHE A 318 -9.20 -16.43 3.79
#